data_AF-A0A1W9N2R1-F1
#
_entry.id   AF-A0A1W9N2R1-F1
#
_cell.length_a   1.000
_cell.length_b   1.000
_cell.length_c   1.000
_cell.angle_alpha   90.00
_cell.angle_beta   90.00
_cell.angle_gamma   90.00
#
_symmetry.space_group_name_H-M   'P 1'
#
loop_
_entity.id
_entity.type
_entity.pdbx_description
1 polymer ?
#
loop_
_entity_poly.entity_id
_entity_poly.type
_entity_poly.pdbx_seq_one_letter_code
_entity_poly.pdbx_strand_id
1 'polypeptide(L)'
;MKRIENKGTPRSHAVVWEQDISSYEDIILARQKVKSLMQGMGFSLLAQTRVITAVSELARNIVIHAGGGGKMSVSEASRTDKRSGLKCIFEDSGPGIEDIEKAMQAGFSTSNSLGLGLGGAKKLCNEFQIESVSGKGTSITIIEWLP
;
A
#
# COMPACT_ATOMS: atom_id res chain seq x y z
N MET A 1 -26.58 16.48 8.48
CA MET A 1 -26.51 15.55 7.32
C MET A 1 -25.17 15.76 6.62
N LYS A 2 -24.18 14.89 6.82
CA LYS A 2 -22.90 14.98 6.10
C LYS A 2 -23.11 14.43 4.69
N ARG A 3 -23.01 15.31 3.69
CA ARG A 3 -23.04 14.97 2.27
C ARG A 3 -21.89 13.99 2.01
N ILE A 4 -22.20 12.75 1.62
CA ILE A 4 -21.19 11.83 1.10
C ILE A 4 -20.82 12.39 -0.27
N GLU A 5 -19.70 13.12 -0.33
CA GLU A 5 -19.12 13.50 -1.61
C GLU A 5 -18.75 12.20 -2.33
N ASN A 6 -19.42 11.95 -3.46
CA ASN A 6 -19.11 10.86 -4.35
C ASN A 6 -17.78 11.20 -5.05
N LYS A 7 -16.68 10.93 -4.35
CA LYS A 7 -15.30 11.05 -4.83
C LYS A 7 -15.11 9.95 -5.88
N GLY A 8 -15.35 10.29 -7.15
CA GLY A 8 -15.43 9.32 -8.25
C GLY A 8 -14.26 8.33 -8.32
N THR A 9 -14.51 7.16 -8.91
CA THR A 9 -13.60 6.02 -8.92
C THR A 9 -12.21 6.38 -9.44
N PRO A 10 -11.12 6.02 -8.71
CA PRO A 10 -9.76 6.17 -9.18
C PRO A 10 -9.53 5.46 -10.52
N ARG A 11 -8.94 6.16 -11.50
CA ARG A 11 -8.41 5.55 -12.72
C ARG A 11 -6.91 5.33 -12.56
N SER A 12 -6.47 4.12 -12.87
CA SER A 12 -5.03 3.78 -12.87
C SER A 12 -4.44 4.04 -14.24
N HIS A 13 -3.26 4.65 -14.27
CA HIS A 13 -2.44 4.77 -15.46
C HIS A 13 -1.56 3.52 -15.62
N ALA A 14 -0.77 3.48 -16.69
CA ALA A 14 0.20 2.40 -16.92
C ALA A 14 1.13 2.25 -15.71
N VAL A 15 1.51 1.01 -15.40
CA VAL A 15 2.51 0.71 -14.37
C VAL A 15 3.82 1.37 -14.78
N VAL A 16 4.33 2.25 -13.92
CA VAL A 16 5.59 2.97 -14.14
C VAL A 16 6.78 2.26 -13.49
N TRP A 17 6.48 1.34 -12.57
CA TRP A 17 7.48 0.53 -11.89
C TRP A 17 6.86 -0.71 -11.25
N GLU A 18 7.61 -1.81 -11.26
CA GLU A 18 7.22 -3.07 -10.65
C GLU A 18 8.47 -3.79 -10.14
N GLN A 19 8.32 -4.51 -9.02
CA GLN A 19 9.38 -5.34 -8.47
C GLN A 19 8.80 -6.51 -7.66
N ASP A 20 9.48 -7.65 -7.72
CA ASP A 20 9.25 -8.76 -6.80
C ASP A 20 9.67 -8.38 -5.37
N ILE A 21 8.89 -8.83 -4.40
CA ILE A 21 9.13 -8.63 -2.96
C ILE A 21 9.35 -10.00 -2.34
N SER A 22 10.62 -10.36 -2.15
CA SER A 22 11.01 -11.65 -1.57
C SER A 22 11.92 -11.52 -0.35
N SER A 23 12.54 -10.34 -0.16
CA SER A 23 13.56 -10.10 0.84
C SER A 23 13.44 -8.71 1.47
N TYR A 24 14.21 -8.45 2.53
CA TYR A 24 14.26 -7.14 3.16
C TYR A 24 14.94 -6.09 2.27
N GLU A 25 15.86 -6.51 1.42
CA GLU A 25 16.52 -5.68 0.40
C GLU A 25 15.50 -5.12 -0.59
N ASP A 26 14.51 -5.92 -0.99
CA ASP A 26 13.43 -5.48 -1.89
C ASP A 26 12.58 -4.37 -1.25
N ILE A 27 12.36 -4.44 0.06
CA ILE A 27 11.64 -3.39 0.81
C ILE A 27 12.42 -2.07 0.77
N ILE A 28 13.76 -2.12 0.83
CA ILE A 28 14.60 -0.91 0.73
C ILE A 28 14.45 -0.29 -0.66
N LEU A 29 14.50 -1.11 -1.72
CA LEU A 29 14.36 -0.65 -3.10
C LEU A 29 12.96 -0.06 -3.37
N ALA A 30 11.91 -0.74 -2.90
CA ALA A 30 10.53 -0.25 -2.98
C ALA A 30 10.37 1.13 -2.33
N ARG A 31 10.90 1.32 -1.11
CA ARG A 31 10.89 2.63 -0.43
C ARG A 31 11.60 3.71 -1.23
N GLN A 32 12.80 3.42 -1.72
CA GLN A 32 13.59 4.38 -2.48
C GLN A 32 12.88 4.80 -3.75
N LYS A 33 12.28 3.84 -4.46
CA LYS A 33 11.53 4.12 -5.68
C LYS A 33 10.28 4.95 -5.42
N VAL A 34 9.47 4.57 -4.44
CA VAL A 34 8.26 5.33 -4.07
C VAL A 34 8.64 6.75 -3.65
N LYS A 35 9.69 6.91 -2.84
CA LYS A 35 10.19 8.24 -2.45
C LYS A 35 10.54 9.08 -3.68
N SER A 36 11.31 8.52 -4.62
CA SER A 36 11.71 9.22 -5.85
C SER A 36 10.52 9.63 -6.70
N LEU A 37 9.53 8.75 -6.88
CA LEU A 37 8.31 9.05 -7.63
C LEU A 37 7.49 10.15 -6.94
N MET A 38 7.28 10.05 -5.62
CA MET A 38 6.55 11.07 -4.86
C MET A 38 7.25 12.43 -4.89
N GLN A 39 8.59 12.46 -4.85
CA GLN A 39 9.36 13.69 -5.01
C GLN A 39 9.17 14.30 -6.40
N GLY A 40 9.25 13.49 -7.45
CA GLY A 40 9.02 13.94 -8.83
C GLY A 40 7.61 14.48 -9.07
N MET A 41 6.61 13.93 -8.36
CA MET A 41 5.22 14.39 -8.41
C MET A 41 4.93 15.60 -7.51
N GLY A 42 5.88 16.02 -6.66
CA GLY A 42 5.71 17.20 -5.78
C GLY A 42 4.96 16.94 -4.47
N PHE A 43 4.89 15.70 -3.97
CA PHE A 43 4.29 15.43 -2.65
C PHE A 43 5.08 16.08 -1.52
N SER A 44 4.39 16.53 -0.47
CA SER A 44 5.03 17.04 0.75
C SER A 44 5.89 15.97 1.45
N LEU A 45 6.91 16.40 2.19
CA LEU A 45 7.75 15.49 2.98
C LEU A 45 6.95 14.64 3.97
N LEU A 46 5.89 15.22 4.55
CA LEU A 46 5.01 14.50 5.47
C LEU A 46 4.23 13.39 4.74
N ALA A 47 3.68 13.68 3.56
CA ALA A 47 3.01 12.67 2.74
C ALA A 47 3.99 11.56 2.31
N GLN A 48 5.19 11.93 1.86
CA GLN A 48 6.26 10.97 1.54
C GLN A 48 6.55 10.05 2.73
N THR A 49 6.75 10.61 3.92
CA THR A 49 7.07 9.84 5.14
C THR A 49 5.96 8.84 5.48
N ARG A 50 4.69 9.26 5.39
CA ARG A 50 3.55 8.38 5.67
C ARG A 50 3.48 7.22 4.67
N VAL A 51 3.53 7.51 3.37
CA VAL A 51 3.42 6.48 2.33
C VAL A 51 4.62 5.53 2.37
N ILE A 52 5.85 6.02 2.54
CA ILE A 52 7.05 5.18 2.68
C ILE A 52 6.93 4.23 3.88
N THR A 53 6.31 4.70 4.98
CA THR A 53 6.05 3.87 6.16
C THR A 53 5.03 2.78 5.84
N ALA A 54 3.91 3.12 5.17
CA ALA A 54 2.92 2.14 4.73
C ALA A 54 3.53 1.10 3.77
N VAL A 55 4.32 1.53 2.79
CA VAL A 55 5.04 0.65 1.86
C VAL A 55 5.94 -0.34 2.61
N SER A 56 6.64 0.13 3.66
CA SER A 56 7.50 -0.73 4.47
C SER A 56 6.73 -1.83 5.19
N GLU A 57 5.59 -1.48 5.80
CA GLU A 57 4.77 -2.44 6.53
C GLU A 57 4.09 -3.44 5.56
N LEU A 58 3.58 -2.97 4.42
CA LEU A 58 2.91 -3.84 3.44
C LEU A 58 3.88 -4.79 2.72
N ALA A 59 5.05 -4.29 2.29
CA ALA A 59 6.07 -5.15 1.68
C ALA A 59 6.64 -6.14 2.70
N ARG A 60 6.81 -5.74 3.97
CA ARG A 60 7.21 -6.66 5.05
C ARG A 60 6.18 -7.77 5.25
N ASN A 61 4.88 -7.47 5.17
CA ASN A 61 3.84 -8.48 5.32
C ASN A 61 3.95 -9.58 4.26
N ILE A 62 4.32 -9.24 3.02
CA ILE A 62 4.61 -10.23 1.97
C ILE A 62 5.78 -11.14 2.41
N VAL A 63 6.90 -10.55 2.82
CA VAL A 63 8.09 -11.34 3.22
C VAL A 63 7.81 -12.24 4.42
N ILE A 64 7.12 -11.73 5.44
CA ILE A 64 6.92 -12.44 6.72
C ILE A 64 5.73 -13.42 6.66
N HIS A 65 4.59 -13.00 6.11
CA HIS A 65 3.35 -13.77 6.18
C HIS A 65 3.07 -14.60 4.93
N ALA A 66 3.49 -14.14 3.75
CA ALA A 66 3.38 -14.91 2.52
C ALA A 66 4.63 -15.75 2.20
N GLY A 67 5.74 -15.52 2.93
CA GLY A 67 7.01 -16.21 2.70
C GLY A 67 7.83 -15.63 1.54
N GLY A 68 7.53 -14.40 1.11
CA GLY A 68 8.12 -13.77 -0.08
C GLY A 68 7.39 -14.14 -1.37
N GLY A 69 8.02 -13.92 -2.53
CA GLY A 69 7.46 -14.25 -3.84
C GLY A 69 6.23 -13.42 -4.24
N GLY A 70 5.95 -12.33 -3.51
CA GLY A 70 4.96 -11.35 -3.91
C GLY A 70 5.55 -10.30 -4.84
N LYS A 71 4.74 -9.30 -5.16
CA LYS A 71 5.06 -8.22 -6.09
C LYS A 71 4.52 -6.91 -5.59
N MET A 72 5.22 -5.83 -5.91
CA MET A 72 4.75 -4.48 -5.78
C MET A 72 4.73 -3.79 -7.14
N SER A 73 3.61 -3.17 -7.50
CA SER A 73 3.51 -2.31 -8.69
C SER A 73 3.12 -0.90 -8.29
N VAL A 74 3.62 0.07 -9.06
CA VAL A 74 3.37 1.50 -8.84
C VAL A 74 2.90 2.13 -10.14
N SER A 75 1.85 2.93 -10.05
CA SER A 75 1.31 3.72 -11.16
C SER A 75 0.86 5.09 -10.68
N GLU A 76 0.78 6.03 -11.61
CA GLU A 76 0.00 7.23 -11.36
C GLU A 76 -1.49 6.88 -11.30
N ALA A 77 -2.21 7.57 -10.43
CA ALA A 77 -3.66 7.51 -10.33
C ALA A 77 -4.23 8.89 -10.65
N SER A 78 -5.41 8.90 -11.26
CA SER A 78 -6.20 10.11 -11.45
C SER A 78 -7.61 9.91 -10.92
N ARG A 79 -8.22 11.00 -10.46
CA ARG A 79 -9.63 11.04 -10.05
C ARG A 79 -10.44 11.94 -10.95
N THR A 80 -11.76 11.78 -10.89
CA THR A 80 -12.72 12.56 -11.68
C THR A 80 -12.67 14.06 -11.38
N ASP A 81 -12.19 14.45 -10.19
CA ASP A 81 -11.93 15.84 -9.81
C ASP A 81 -10.58 16.37 -10.31
N LYS A 82 -9.95 15.68 -11.27
CA LYS A 82 -8.64 15.98 -11.87
C LYS A 82 -7.47 15.96 -10.88
N ARG A 83 -7.63 15.36 -9.69
CA ARG A 83 -6.50 15.12 -8.79
C ARG A 83 -5.66 13.97 -9.31
N SER A 84 -4.34 14.17 -9.32
CA SER A 84 -3.35 13.11 -9.52
C SER A 84 -2.89 12.54 -8.18
N GLY A 85 -2.48 11.28 -8.18
CA GLY A 85 -2.01 10.58 -7.00
C GLY A 85 -1.05 9.45 -7.35
N LEU A 86 -0.40 8.90 -6.34
CA LEU A 86 0.44 7.71 -6.50
C LEU A 86 -0.32 6.50 -5.99
N LYS A 87 -0.50 5.49 -6.85
CA LYS A 87 -1.09 4.20 -6.49
C LYS A 87 0.01 3.15 -6.37
N CYS A 88 -0.03 2.42 -5.27
CA CYS A 88 0.82 1.25 -5.04
C CYS A 88 -0.08 0.03 -4.83
N ILE A 89 0.23 -1.07 -5.51
CA ILE A 89 -0.44 -2.36 -5.34
C ILE A 89 0.60 -3.36 -4.82
N PHE A 90 0.22 -4.13 -3.80
CA PHE A 90 1.00 -5.20 -3.20
C PHE A 90 0.23 -6.50 -3.38
N GLU A 91 0.83 -7.51 -3.98
CA GLU A 91 0.18 -8.77 -4.31
C GLU A 91 1.06 -9.94 -3.86
N ASP A 92 0.46 -10.94 -3.22
CA ASP A 92 1.12 -12.20 -2.88
C ASP A 92 0.20 -13.39 -3.17
N SER A 93 0.81 -14.57 -3.31
CA SER A 93 0.12 -15.86 -3.42
C SER A 93 0.25 -16.68 -2.14
N GLY A 94 0.36 -16.01 -0.99
CA GLY A 94 0.54 -16.63 0.31
C GLY A 94 -0.73 -17.28 0.87
N PRO A 95 -0.80 -17.54 2.18
CA PRO A 95 -1.94 -18.19 2.80
C PRO A 95 -3.21 -17.33 2.83
N GLY A 96 -3.12 -16.04 2.48
CA GLY A 96 -4.22 -15.10 2.62
C GLY A 96 -4.55 -14.78 4.09
N ILE A 97 -5.65 -14.06 4.28
CA ILE A 97 -6.13 -13.58 5.58
C ILE A 97 -7.55 -14.12 5.76
N GLU A 98 -7.74 -14.96 6.77
CA GLU A 98 -9.03 -15.59 7.08
C GLU A 98 -10.06 -14.57 7.59
N ASP A 99 -9.64 -13.70 8.51
CA ASP A 99 -10.48 -12.65 9.09
C ASP A 99 -9.82 -11.29 8.88
N ILE A 100 -10.21 -10.63 7.78
CA ILE A 100 -9.70 -9.30 7.41
C ILE A 100 -10.05 -8.27 8.49
N GLU A 101 -11.26 -8.33 9.06
CA GLU A 101 -11.68 -7.35 10.07
C GLU A 101 -10.78 -7.41 11.30
N LYS A 102 -10.47 -8.63 11.77
CA LYS A 102 -9.54 -8.86 12.87
C LYS A 102 -8.11 -8.44 12.51
N ALA A 103 -7.62 -8.76 11.32
CA ALA A 103 -6.28 -8.36 10.87
C ALA A 103 -6.10 -6.83 10.75
N MET A 104 -7.20 -6.11 10.54
CA MET A 104 -7.24 -4.64 10.50
C MET A 104 -7.28 -3.98 11.89
N GLN A 105 -7.47 -4.74 12.97
CA GLN A 105 -7.44 -4.22 14.34
C GLN A 105 -6.01 -3.85 14.76
N ALA A 106 -5.89 -2.73 15.48
CA ALA A 106 -4.59 -2.24 15.94
C ALA A 106 -3.94 -3.24 16.90
N GLY A 107 -2.66 -3.53 16.70
CA GLY A 107 -1.87 -4.41 17.58
C GLY A 107 -1.88 -5.91 17.21
N PHE A 108 -2.51 -6.32 16.10
CA PHE A 108 -2.44 -7.70 15.61
C PHE A 108 -1.05 -8.07 15.02
N SER A 109 -0.13 -7.11 14.90
CA SER A 109 1.22 -7.35 14.40
C SER A 109 2.08 -8.11 15.40
N THR A 110 2.82 -9.12 14.93
CA THR A 110 3.87 -9.79 15.70
C THR A 110 5.05 -8.84 15.95
N SER A 111 5.78 -9.10 17.04
CA SER A 111 6.71 -8.22 17.77
C SER A 111 7.98 -7.71 17.04
N ASN A 112 8.01 -7.66 15.70
CA ASN A 112 9.20 -7.30 14.90
C ASN A 112 8.96 -6.24 13.80
N SER A 113 7.85 -5.49 13.83
CA SER A 113 7.60 -4.32 12.96
C SER A 113 7.48 -3.02 13.75
N LEU A 114 7.21 -1.88 13.10
CA LEU A 114 6.91 -0.60 13.81
C LEU A 114 5.61 -0.68 14.65
N GLY A 115 4.97 -1.85 14.74
CA GLY A 115 3.76 -2.09 15.52
C GLY A 115 2.49 -1.52 14.90
N LEU A 116 2.58 -1.08 13.64
CA LEU A 116 1.48 -0.42 12.93
C LEU A 116 0.54 -1.44 12.28
N GLY A 117 1.09 -2.51 11.68
CA GLY A 117 0.31 -3.53 11.00
C GLY A 117 -0.57 -2.98 9.86
N LEU A 118 -1.53 -3.78 9.39
CA LEU A 118 -2.45 -3.38 8.30
C LEU A 118 -3.31 -2.17 8.68
N GLY A 119 -3.80 -2.14 9.93
CA GLY A 119 -4.59 -1.02 10.44
C GLY A 119 -3.82 0.30 10.50
N GLY A 120 -2.52 0.25 10.80
CA GLY A 120 -1.64 1.42 10.78
C GLY A 120 -1.30 1.86 9.36
N ALA A 121 -1.01 0.93 8.44
CA ALA A 121 -0.79 1.24 7.02
C ALA A 121 -1.99 1.98 6.41
N LYS A 122 -3.22 1.54 6.70
CA LYS A 122 -4.45 2.21 6.26
C LYS A 122 -4.56 3.67 6.74
N LYS A 123 -4.05 4.00 7.93
CA LYS A 123 -4.09 5.38 8.47
C LYS A 123 -3.08 6.32 7.82
N LEU A 124 -2.11 5.78 7.09
CA LEU A 124 -1.01 6.54 6.49
C LEU A 124 -1.29 6.98 5.05
N CYS A 125 -2.36 6.48 4.44
CA CYS A 125 -2.73 6.76 3.05
C CYS A 125 -4.14 7.35 2.98
N ASN A 126 -4.47 8.04 1.88
CA ASN A 126 -5.83 8.54 1.68
C ASN A 126 -6.83 7.44 1.35
N GLU A 127 -6.43 6.46 0.53
CA GLU A 127 -7.25 5.32 0.14
C GLU A 127 -6.50 4.02 0.39
N PHE A 128 -7.24 3.01 0.84
CA PHE A 128 -6.73 1.69 1.19
C PHE A 128 -7.82 0.65 0.88
N GLN A 129 -7.47 -0.32 0.05
CA GLN A 129 -8.32 -1.47 -0.29
C GLN A 129 -7.52 -2.74 -0.04
N ILE A 130 -8.18 -3.74 0.53
CA ILE A 130 -7.62 -5.06 0.77
C ILE A 130 -8.59 -6.12 0.26
N GLU A 131 -8.05 -7.05 -0.51
CA GLU A 131 -8.72 -8.24 -0.99
C GLU A 131 -7.85 -9.42 -0.60
N SER A 132 -8.42 -10.39 0.11
CA SER A 132 -7.67 -11.58 0.52
C SER A 132 -8.59 -12.78 0.48
N VAL A 133 -8.05 -13.90 0.02
CA VAL A 133 -8.77 -15.17 0.01
C VAL A 133 -7.87 -16.22 0.65
N SER A 134 -8.38 -16.87 1.68
CA SER A 134 -7.67 -17.94 2.40
C SER A 134 -7.19 -19.01 1.41
N GLY A 135 -5.90 -19.32 1.46
CA GLY A 135 -5.19 -20.25 0.57
C GLY A 135 -4.88 -19.73 -0.83
N LYS A 136 -5.20 -18.47 -1.17
CA LYS A 136 -4.90 -17.88 -2.49
C LYS A 136 -4.02 -16.64 -2.46
N GLY A 137 -3.91 -15.99 -1.30
CA GLY A 137 -3.06 -14.81 -1.11
C GLY A 137 -3.84 -13.53 -0.86
N THR A 138 -3.12 -12.41 -0.95
CA THR A 138 -3.62 -11.08 -0.59
C THR A 138 -3.22 -10.05 -1.64
N SER A 139 -4.14 -9.13 -1.95
CA SER A 139 -3.90 -7.93 -2.73
C SER A 139 -4.27 -6.70 -1.91
N ILE A 140 -3.36 -5.74 -1.80
CA ILE A 140 -3.58 -4.47 -1.11
C ILE A 140 -3.26 -3.34 -2.07
N THR A 141 -4.22 -2.44 -2.25
CA THR A 141 -4.05 -1.19 -2.99
C THR A 141 -4.05 -0.02 -2.02
N ILE A 142 -3.04 0.85 -2.12
CA ILE A 142 -3.03 2.16 -1.45
C ILE A 142 -2.93 3.28 -2.48
N ILE A 143 -3.58 4.41 -2.19
CA ILE A 143 -3.46 5.62 -2.99
C ILE A 143 -3.26 6.83 -2.08
N GLU A 144 -2.27 7.66 -2.43
CA GLU A 144 -2.10 9.00 -1.85
C GLU A 144 -2.32 10.04 -2.94
N TRP A 145 -3.15 11.04 -2.66
CA TRP A 145 -3.51 12.10 -3.59
C TRP A 145 -2.66 13.35 -3.35
N LEU A 146 -2.32 14.05 -4.43
CA LEU A 146 -1.88 15.44 -4.30
C LEU A 146 -3.03 16.29 -3.75
N PRO A 147 -2.73 17.34 -2.94
CA PRO A 147 -3.74 18.22 -2.35
C PRO A 147 -4.77 18.75 -3.35
#